data_AF-A0ABD5SDS0-F1
#
_entry.id   AF-A0ABD5SDS0-F1
#
_cell.length_a   1.000
_cell.length_b   1.000
_cell.length_c   1.000
_cell.angle_alpha   90.00
_cell.angle_beta   90.00
_cell.angle_gamma   90.00
#
_symmetry.space_group_name_H-M   'P 1'
#
loop_
_entity.id
_entity.type
_entity.pdbx_description
1 polymer ?
#
loop_
_entity_poly.entity_id
_entity_poly.type
_entity_poly.pdbx_seq_one_letter_code
_entity_poly.pdbx_strand_id
1 'polypeptide(L)'
;MTLAERFGASIEITGPDPETEGFFLVTRPERVDHESFVAGLLGLIGSADRLVLHHPTGFAVVRLPFGRAQRLKRLSWVETVGGIRFDPERLAAATGVPAP
;
A
#
# COMPACT_ATOMS: atom_id res chain seq x y z
N MET A 1 -8.98 1.42 -30.16
CA MET A 1 -9.08 2.86 -29.84
C MET A 1 -8.67 3.06 -28.39
N THR A 2 -7.50 3.66 -28.17
CA THR A 2 -6.90 3.90 -26.85
C THR A 2 -7.36 5.24 -26.27
N LEU A 3 -7.20 5.43 -24.96
CA LEU A 3 -7.57 6.68 -24.28
C LEU A 3 -6.79 7.90 -24.83
N ALA A 4 -5.55 7.70 -25.29
CA ALA A 4 -4.69 8.73 -25.86
C ALA A 4 -5.21 9.22 -27.23
N GLU A 5 -5.69 8.30 -28.08
CA GLU A 5 -6.27 8.63 -29.39
C GLU A 5 -7.55 9.46 -29.28
N ARG A 6 -8.30 9.35 -28.16
CA ARG A 6 -9.52 10.14 -27.92
C ARG A 6 -9.24 11.60 -27.51
N PHE A 7 -8.07 11.89 -26.94
CA PHE A 7 -7.74 13.22 -26.42
C PHE A 7 -6.85 14.05 -27.34
N GLY A 8 -6.37 13.48 -28.46
CA GLY A 8 -5.51 14.19 -29.41
C GLY A 8 -4.16 14.64 -28.82
N ALA A 9 -3.74 14.02 -27.71
CA ALA A 9 -2.54 14.38 -26.95
C ALA A 9 -1.79 13.12 -26.50
N SER A 10 -0.47 13.19 -26.46
CA SER A 10 0.37 12.16 -25.83
C SER A 10 0.27 12.31 -24.31
N ILE A 11 -0.45 11.42 -23.65
CA ILE A 11 -0.50 11.36 -22.19
C ILE A 11 0.67 10.50 -21.72
N GLU A 12 1.70 11.13 -21.16
CA GLU A 12 2.78 10.44 -20.45
C GLU A 12 2.39 10.34 -18.96
N ILE A 13 2.11 9.12 -18.49
CA ILE A 13 1.84 8.87 -17.06
C ILE A 13 3.13 8.36 -16.43
N THR A 14 3.97 9.29 -15.96
CA THR A 14 5.19 8.95 -15.23
C THR A 14 4.85 8.82 -13.75
N GLY A 15 4.89 7.57 -13.24
CA GLY A 15 4.80 7.33 -11.80
C GLY A 15 6.07 7.75 -11.07
N PRO A 16 6.07 7.74 -9.72
CA PRO A 16 7.30 7.88 -8.94
C PRO A 16 8.37 6.87 -9.37
N ASP A 17 9.64 7.20 -9.10
CA ASP A 17 10.73 6.24 -9.28
C ASP A 17 10.40 4.94 -8.49
N PRO A 18 10.60 3.75 -9.08
CA PRO A 18 10.32 2.47 -8.43
C PRO A 18 10.96 2.29 -7.06
N GLU A 19 12.10 2.91 -6.80
CA GLU A 19 12.86 2.83 -5.56
C GLU A 19 12.45 3.89 -4.53
N THR A 20 11.56 4.83 -4.90
CA THR A 20 11.02 5.82 -3.98
C THR A 20 10.20 5.14 -2.88
N GLU A 21 10.64 5.28 -1.63
CA GLU A 21 9.88 4.85 -0.45
C GLU A 21 8.62 5.71 -0.26
N GLY A 22 7.52 5.07 0.14
CA GLY A 22 6.28 5.75 0.47
C GLY A 22 5.37 4.89 1.34
N PHE A 23 4.28 5.52 1.79
CA PHE A 23 3.23 4.83 2.54
C PHE A 23 2.09 4.42 1.62
N PHE A 24 1.66 3.17 1.77
CA PHE A 24 0.61 2.58 0.95
C PHE A 24 -0.45 1.94 1.85
N LEU A 25 -1.70 2.33 1.63
CA LEU A 25 -2.86 1.61 2.13
C LEU A 25 -3.05 0.36 1.28
N VAL A 26 -3.12 -0.79 1.92
CA VAL A 26 -3.41 -2.08 1.31
C VAL A 26 -4.66 -2.65 1.94
N THR A 27 -5.65 -3.04 1.13
CA THR A 27 -6.88 -3.66 1.61
C THR A 27 -7.00 -5.11 1.14
N ARG A 28 -7.70 -5.94 1.93
CA ARG A 28 -8.03 -7.32 1.59
C ARG A 28 -9.50 -7.43 1.15
N PRO A 29 -9.82 -8.32 0.19
CA PRO A 29 -11.20 -8.73 -0.05
C PRO A 29 -11.81 -9.34 1.22
N GLU A 30 -13.11 -9.16 1.44
CA GLU A 30 -13.80 -9.68 2.64
C GLU A 30 -13.61 -11.19 2.85
N ARG A 31 -13.53 -11.96 1.76
CA ARG A 31 -13.32 -13.42 1.76
C ARG A 31 -11.94 -13.88 2.24
N VAL A 32 -10.95 -12.98 2.34
CA VAL A 32 -9.59 -13.32 2.77
C VAL A 32 -9.49 -13.11 4.26
N ASP A 33 -9.11 -14.12 5.04
CA ASP A 33 -8.92 -13.97 6.48
C ASP A 33 -7.88 -12.88 6.84
N HIS A 34 -8.14 -12.15 7.93
CA HIS A 34 -7.32 -11.00 8.34
C HIS A 34 -5.91 -11.41 8.77
N GLU A 35 -5.79 -12.45 9.58
CA GLU A 35 -4.48 -12.92 10.07
C GLU A 35 -3.65 -13.48 8.92
N SER A 36 -4.28 -14.20 8.01
CA SER A 36 -3.65 -14.70 6.77
C SER A 36 -3.18 -13.55 5.86
N PHE A 37 -3.97 -12.48 5.76
CA PHE A 37 -3.61 -11.26 5.04
C PHE A 37 -2.38 -10.58 5.65
N VAL A 38 -2.36 -10.39 6.98
CA VAL A 38 -1.24 -9.76 7.68
C VAL A 38 0.02 -10.62 7.58
N ALA A 39 -0.08 -11.93 7.80
CA ALA A 39 1.04 -12.86 7.66
C ALA A 39 1.61 -12.86 6.23
N GLY A 40 0.72 -12.86 5.22
CA GLY A 40 1.11 -12.76 3.81
C GLY A 40 1.82 -11.45 3.50
N LEU A 41 1.34 -10.32 4.04
CA LEU A 41 2.00 -9.03 3.88
C LEU A 41 3.39 -9.04 4.54
N LEU A 42 3.51 -9.51 5.79
CA LEU A 42 4.78 -9.59 6.51
C LEU A 42 5.83 -10.39 5.72
N GLY A 43 5.43 -11.52 5.14
CA GLY A 43 6.28 -12.34 4.28
C GLY A 43 6.79 -11.62 3.02
N LEU A 44 6.03 -10.66 2.49
CA LEU A 44 6.40 -9.90 1.29
C LEU A 44 7.17 -8.61 1.58
N ILE A 45 6.83 -7.92 2.65
CA ILE A 45 7.47 -6.65 3.03
C ILE A 45 8.82 -6.89 3.72
N GLY A 46 8.99 -8.07 4.32
CA GLY A 46 10.25 -8.62 4.83
C GLY A 46 10.65 -8.13 6.23
N SER A 47 10.08 -7.03 6.73
CA SER A 47 10.28 -6.57 8.10
C SER A 47 8.95 -6.10 8.70
N ALA A 48 8.73 -6.43 9.99
CA ALA A 48 7.58 -5.96 10.75
C ALA A 48 7.56 -4.43 10.88
N ASP A 49 8.72 -3.76 10.91
CA ASP A 49 8.80 -2.29 11.00
C ASP A 49 8.22 -1.58 9.77
N ARG A 50 8.05 -2.31 8.66
CA ARG A 50 7.40 -1.80 7.46
C ARG A 50 5.89 -1.92 7.50
N LEU A 51 5.33 -2.68 8.45
CA LEU A 51 3.91 -2.72 8.72
C LEU A 51 3.60 -1.70 9.81
N VAL A 52 3.12 -0.53 9.38
CA VAL A 52 2.95 0.63 10.26
C VAL A 52 1.71 0.48 11.13
N LEU A 53 0.62 -0.02 10.54
CA LEU A 53 -0.62 -0.33 11.24
C LEU A 53 -1.44 -1.32 10.43
N HIS A 54 -2.34 -2.03 11.10
CA HIS A 54 -3.40 -2.79 10.46
C HIS A 54 -4.65 -2.80 11.34
N HIS A 55 -5.79 -3.09 10.74
CA HIS A 55 -7.06 -3.20 11.45
C HIS A 55 -7.85 -4.43 10.98
N PRO A 56 -8.53 -5.15 11.89
CA PRO A 56 -9.30 -6.37 11.56
C PRO A 56 -10.37 -6.19 10.47
N THR A 57 -10.83 -4.95 10.23
CA THR A 57 -11.75 -4.61 9.13
C THR A 57 -11.14 -4.79 7.75
N GLY A 58 -9.84 -5.12 7.65
CA GLY A 58 -9.23 -5.58 6.40
C GLY A 58 -8.34 -4.58 5.70
N PHE A 59 -7.69 -3.68 6.45
CA PHE A 59 -6.67 -2.81 5.87
C PHE A 59 -5.37 -2.81 6.67
N ALA A 60 -4.29 -2.46 5.97
CA ALA A 60 -2.97 -2.24 6.52
C ALA A 60 -2.32 -1.01 5.86
N VAL A 61 -1.49 -0.28 6.60
CA VAL A 61 -0.57 0.71 6.02
C VAL A 61 0.83 0.14 6.08
N VAL A 62 1.50 0.14 4.93
CA VAL A 62 2.87 -0.35 4.79
C VAL A 62 3.80 0.72 4.24
N ARG A 63 5.07 0.66 4.64
CA ARG A 63 6.16 1.48 4.08
C ARG A 63 7.00 0.63 3.13
N LEU A 64 7.00 0.98 1.84
CA LEU A 64 7.67 0.21 0.79
C LEU A 64 8.15 1.11 -0.35
N PRO A 65 9.07 0.62 -1.20
CA PRO A 65 9.35 1.23 -2.49
C PRO A 65 8.13 1.13 -3.43
N PHE A 66 7.89 2.16 -4.23
CA PHE A 66 6.76 2.23 -5.16
C PHE A 66 6.66 0.99 -6.07
N GLY A 67 7.79 0.50 -6.59
CA GLY A 67 7.85 -0.67 -7.45
C GLY A 67 7.37 -1.95 -6.75
N ARG A 68 7.63 -2.10 -5.44
CA ARG A 68 7.11 -3.22 -4.64
C ARG A 68 5.61 -3.06 -4.38
N ALA A 69 5.14 -1.86 -4.05
CA ALA A 69 3.72 -1.59 -3.87
C ALA A 69 2.89 -1.91 -5.12
N GLN A 70 3.42 -1.61 -6.31
CA GLN A 70 2.77 -1.98 -7.59
C GLN A 70 2.68 -3.50 -7.81
N ARG A 71 3.61 -4.29 -7.27
CA ARG A 71 3.53 -5.76 -7.34
C ARG A 71 2.44 -6.31 -6.44
N LEU A 72 2.17 -5.69 -5.28
CA LEU A 72 1.10 -6.11 -4.38
C LEU A 72 -0.28 -6.08 -5.05
N LYS A 73 -0.52 -5.13 -5.96
CA LYS A 73 -1.77 -5.03 -6.75
C LYS A 73 -2.07 -6.27 -7.60
N ARG A 74 -1.06 -7.08 -7.90
CA ARG A 74 -1.21 -8.28 -8.75
C ARG A 74 -1.62 -9.51 -7.95
N LEU A 75 -1.69 -9.41 -6.63
CA LEU A 75 -2.01 -10.53 -5.75
C LEU A 75 -3.54 -10.65 -5.63
N SER A 76 -4.06 -11.86 -5.86
CA SER A 76 -5.50 -12.13 -5.86
C SER A 76 -6.17 -12.01 -4.47
N TRP A 77 -5.36 -11.88 -3.42
CA TRP A 77 -5.78 -11.67 -2.03
C TRP A 77 -5.60 -10.22 -1.57
N VAL A 78 -5.20 -9.32 -2.48
CA VAL A 78 -5.17 -7.86 -2.28
C VAL A 78 -6.28 -7.24 -3.14
N GLU A 79 -7.09 -6.38 -2.55
CA GLU A 79 -8.17 -5.69 -3.23
C GLU A 79 -7.73 -4.33 -3.76
N THR A 80 -7.08 -3.52 -2.93
CA THR A 80 -6.60 -2.19 -3.31
C THR A 80 -5.20 -1.94 -2.77
N VAL A 81 -4.40 -1.20 -3.56
CA VAL A 81 -3.16 -0.56 -3.10
C VAL A 81 -3.18 0.90 -3.52
N GLY A 82 -3.21 1.81 -2.54
CA GLY A 82 -3.25 3.25 -2.76
C GLY A 82 -2.14 3.96 -2.00
N GLY A 83 -1.44 4.88 -2.67
CA GLY A 83 -0.49 5.76 -1.99
C GLY A 83 -1.23 6.73 -1.08
N ILE A 84 -0.75 6.90 0.16
CA ILE A 84 -1.34 7.82 1.13
C ILE A 84 -0.27 8.75 1.69
N ARG A 85 -0.67 9.97 2.04
CA ARG A 85 0.15 10.82 2.90
C ARG A 85 -0.09 10.38 4.34
N PHE A 86 0.92 9.79 4.94
CA PHE A 86 0.85 9.27 6.29
C PHE A 86 2.01 9.85 7.11
N ASP A 87 1.69 10.33 8.31
CA ASP A 87 2.64 10.91 9.24
C ASP A 87 2.62 10.05 10.51
N PRO A 88 3.64 9.19 10.70
CA PRO A 88 3.69 8.26 11.83
C PRO A 88 3.78 8.98 13.18
N GLU A 89 4.41 10.15 13.23
CA GLU A 89 4.52 10.94 14.47
C GLU A 89 3.17 11.52 14.87
N ARG A 90 2.39 12.03 13.89
CA ARG A 90 1.02 12.49 14.15
C ARG A 90 0.11 11.36 14.59
N LEU A 91 0.25 10.16 14.01
CA LEU A 91 -0.53 9.02 14.45
C LEU A 91 -0.14 8.64 15.89
N ALA A 92 1.15 8.54 16.19
CA ALA A 92 1.66 8.22 17.51
C ALA A 92 1.15 9.18 18.59
N ALA A 93 1.16 10.49 18.30
CA ALA A 93 0.61 11.50 19.19
C ALA A 93 -0.91 11.35 19.43
N ALA A 94 -1.66 10.89 18.41
CA ALA A 94 -3.10 10.70 18.52
C ALA A 94 -3.49 9.39 19.21
N THR A 95 -2.69 8.33 19.08
CA THR A 95 -2.98 7.00 19.63
C THR A 95 -2.27 6.72 20.96
N GLY A 96 -1.26 7.52 21.33
CA GLY A 96 -0.42 7.28 22.50
C GLY A 96 0.56 6.12 22.34
N VAL A 97 0.69 5.57 21.13
CA VAL A 97 1.61 4.47 20.80
C VAL A 97 2.83 5.05 20.10
N PRO A 98 4.08 4.70 20.47
CA PRO A 98 5.27 5.22 19.81
C PRO A 98 5.26 4.94 18.31
N ALA A 99 5.82 5.87 17.53
CA ALA A 99 5.96 5.72 16.09
C ALA A 99 6.89 4.53 15.77
N PRO A 100 6.53 3.69 14.77
CA PRO A 100 7.39 2.62 14.30
C PRO A 100 8.63 3.14 13.53
#